data_AF-A0A7S1CVA6-F1
#
_entry.id   AF-A0A7S1CVA6-F1
#
_cell.length_a   1.000
_cell.length_b   1.000
_cell.length_c   1.000
_cell.angle_alpha   90.00
_cell.angle_beta   90.00
_cell.angle_gamma   90.00
#
_symmetry.space_group_name_H-M   'P 1'
#
loop_
_entity.id
_entity.type
_entity.pdbx_description
1 polymer ?
#
loop_
_entity_poly.entity_id
_entity_poly.type
_entity_poly.pdbx_seq_one_letter_code
_entity_poly.pdbx_strand_id
1 'polypeptide(L)'
;YDRQMTNAPSSLERRKSVDIDALSAFHESEVGSELASMDNGVVAGESPRASIANSDEPKSPRLAKPVSLIGRVFQQQTGMYVIGAQERVYTAFSWVQTMLSQRSDQEYGWKAIAPPTGMAVWRALSEGFEAFEQCRALVDTPFPFPWAQAMVIFLLIYTLTSPILMVAWVESVWLAVALDFLSVVTFWTLNEVARDLESPFIFPPNDLPLPRMQHNFNERLLSSASAAFEEAVLRYSSR
;
A
#
# COMPACT_ATOMS: atom_id res chain seq x y z
N TYR A 1 69.07 -25.82 -3.16
CA TYR A 1 69.11 -24.35 -3.11
C TYR A 1 67.86 -23.87 -3.82
N ASP A 2 66.68 -23.91 -3.17
CA ASP A 2 66.27 -23.03 -2.04
C ASP A 2 66.27 -21.57 -2.56
N ARG A 3 65.19 -20.77 -2.56
CA ARG A 3 64.07 -20.70 -1.63
C ARG A 3 63.03 -19.69 -2.14
N GLN A 4 61.75 -20.05 -2.03
CA GLN A 4 60.56 -19.23 -1.73
C GLN A 4 60.25 -17.95 -2.54
N MET A 5 59.20 -18.04 -3.37
CA MET A 5 58.32 -16.92 -3.71
C MET A 5 57.55 -16.49 -2.46
N THR A 6 57.80 -15.27 -2.00
CA THR A 6 57.10 -14.64 -0.88
C THR A 6 55.79 -14.03 -1.36
N ASN A 7 54.67 -14.61 -0.92
CA ASN A 7 53.35 -13.99 -0.99
C ASN A 7 53.31 -12.80 -0.05
N ALA A 8 53.37 -11.59 -0.60
CA ALA A 8 53.01 -10.37 0.11
C ALA A 8 51.67 -9.86 -0.44
N PRO A 9 50.60 -9.75 0.37
CA PRO A 9 49.34 -9.20 -0.10
C PRO A 9 49.51 -7.70 -0.37
N SER A 10 49.04 -7.30 -1.56
CA SER A 10 49.08 -5.92 -2.03
C SER A 10 48.28 -4.97 -1.12
N SER A 11 48.72 -3.72 -1.07
CA SER A 11 48.21 -2.62 -0.22
C SER A 11 46.73 -2.23 -0.40
N LEU A 12 45.96 -2.99 -1.19
CA LEU A 12 44.53 -2.83 -1.44
C LEU A 12 43.64 -3.72 -0.57
N GLU A 13 44.15 -4.82 0.00
CA GLU A 13 43.36 -5.69 0.90
C GLU A 13 43.31 -5.17 2.35
N ARG A 14 44.19 -4.24 2.72
CA ARG A 14 44.28 -3.69 4.08
C ARG A 14 43.24 -2.59 4.39
N ARG A 15 42.38 -2.22 3.42
CA ARG A 15 41.38 -1.13 3.54
C ARG A 15 39.92 -1.58 3.66
N LYS A 16 39.64 -2.89 3.81
CA LYS A 16 38.27 -3.42 3.92
C LYS A 16 38.00 -4.28 5.16
N SER A 17 38.67 -4.03 6.28
CA SER A 17 38.18 -4.45 7.59
C SER A 17 37.66 -3.21 8.32
N VAL A 18 36.49 -2.74 7.89
CA VAL A 18 35.69 -1.86 8.77
C VAL A 18 35.16 -2.78 9.85
N ASP A 19 35.58 -2.51 11.08
CA ASP A 19 35.31 -3.35 12.25
C ASP A 19 33.80 -3.29 12.56
N ILE A 20 33.05 -4.30 12.12
CA ILE A 20 31.58 -4.38 12.24
C ILE A 20 31.18 -4.38 13.72
N ASP A 21 32.04 -4.91 14.59
CA ASP A 21 31.84 -4.96 16.04
C ASP A 21 32.00 -3.57 16.69
N ALA A 22 32.80 -2.67 16.10
CA ALA A 22 32.90 -1.29 16.58
C ALA A 22 31.68 -0.45 16.19
N LEU A 23 31.04 -0.76 15.05
CA LEU A 23 29.80 -0.11 14.61
C LEU A 23 28.56 -0.60 15.38
N SER A 24 28.51 -1.88 15.77
CA SER A 24 27.43 -2.39 16.63
C SER A 24 27.51 -1.82 18.05
N ALA A 25 28.72 -1.70 18.61
CA ALA A 25 28.92 -1.12 19.94
C ALA A 25 28.59 0.38 20.01
N PHE A 26 28.85 1.13 18.93
CA PHE A 26 28.44 2.54 18.84
C PHE A 26 26.92 2.68 18.71
N HIS A 27 26.26 1.75 18.00
CA HIS A 27 24.81 1.75 17.78
C HIS A 27 24.01 1.34 19.04
N GLU A 28 24.51 0.38 19.83
CA GLU A 28 23.88 0.00 21.11
C GLU A 28 23.89 1.16 22.12
N SER A 29 24.93 2.01 22.10
CA SER A 29 25.02 3.20 22.94
C SER A 29 24.04 4.31 22.54
N GLU A 30 23.81 4.52 21.24
CA GLU A 30 22.87 5.55 20.75
C GLU A 30 21.41 5.12 20.92
N VAL A 31 21.08 3.88 20.53
CA VAL A 31 19.71 3.31 20.61
C VAL A 31 19.26 3.15 22.07
N GLY A 32 20.19 2.81 22.99
CA GLY A 32 19.90 2.77 24.42
C GLY A 32 19.57 4.14 25.02
N SER A 33 20.15 5.22 24.48
CA SER A 33 19.88 6.59 24.93
C SER A 33 18.56 7.16 24.37
N GLU A 34 18.21 6.81 23.12
CA GLU A 34 16.93 7.20 22.51
C GLU A 34 15.74 6.47 23.16
N LEU A 35 15.87 5.17 23.45
CA LEU A 35 14.82 4.39 24.13
C LEU A 35 14.55 4.88 25.56
N ALA A 36 15.58 5.34 26.28
CA ALA A 36 15.42 5.94 27.61
C ALA A 36 14.78 7.34 27.54
N SER A 37 14.94 8.06 26.42
CA SER A 37 14.32 9.38 26.20
C SER A 37 12.85 9.29 25.76
N MET A 38 12.44 8.17 25.13
CA MET A 38 11.07 7.97 24.64
C MET A 38 10.07 7.56 25.73
N ASP A 39 10.53 7.15 26.91
CA ASP A 39 9.67 6.74 28.04
C ASP A 39 9.26 7.92 28.96
N ASN A 40 9.94 9.06 28.86
CA ASN A 40 9.65 10.24 29.69
C ASN A 40 9.43 11.51 28.85
N GLY A 41 8.24 11.64 28.24
CA GLY A 41 7.95 12.83 27.44
C GLY A 41 6.53 12.97 26.88
N VAL A 42 5.48 12.71 27.67
CA VAL A 42 4.14 13.23 27.35
C VAL A 42 3.80 14.36 28.32
N VAL A 43 4.38 15.54 28.08
CA VAL A 43 3.88 16.80 28.65
C VAL A 43 2.95 17.42 27.63
N ALA A 44 1.69 17.58 28.03
CA ALA A 44 0.63 18.22 27.29
C ALA A 44 1.03 19.63 26.85
N GLY A 45 0.96 19.87 25.54
CA GLY A 45 0.95 21.21 24.94
C GLY A 45 -0.40 21.45 24.27
N GLU A 46 -1.32 22.07 25.00
CA GLU A 46 -2.55 22.67 24.45
C GLU A 46 -2.24 23.97 23.71
N SER A 47 -2.88 24.19 22.55
CA SER A 47 -3.26 25.52 22.08
C SER A 47 -4.26 25.44 20.91
N PRO A 48 -5.07 26.49 20.63
CA PRO A 48 -6.48 26.46 21.00
C PRO A 48 -7.45 26.87 19.86
N ARG A 49 -8.76 26.69 20.15
CA ARG A 49 -9.95 27.21 19.43
C ARG A 49 -10.49 26.31 18.30
N ALA A 50 -11.79 26.11 18.12
CA ALA A 50 -12.98 26.74 18.69
C ALA A 50 -14.12 25.71 18.79
N SER A 51 -14.98 25.92 19.78
CA SER A 51 -16.19 25.14 20.02
C SER A 51 -17.24 25.38 18.94
N ILE A 52 -17.89 24.32 18.46
CA ILE A 52 -19.35 24.33 18.23
C ILE A 52 -19.87 22.98 18.73
N ALA A 53 -20.76 23.06 19.71
CA ALA A 53 -21.42 21.93 20.34
C ALA A 53 -22.72 21.56 19.61
N ASN A 54 -23.08 20.27 19.77
CA ASN A 54 -24.39 19.63 19.64
C ASN A 54 -24.98 19.37 18.24
N SER A 55 -25.02 18.08 17.88
CA SER A 55 -26.26 17.29 17.97
C SER A 55 -25.99 15.79 17.75
N ASP A 56 -26.23 14.99 18.79
CA ASP A 56 -26.60 13.56 18.81
C ASP A 56 -26.37 12.72 17.53
N GLU A 57 -25.11 12.41 17.24
CA GLU A 57 -24.76 11.30 16.35
C GLU A 57 -24.51 10.04 17.22
N PRO A 58 -25.16 8.88 16.94
CA PRO A 58 -24.85 7.66 17.66
C PRO A 58 -23.39 7.33 17.42
N LYS A 59 -22.57 7.44 18.48
CA LYS A 59 -21.14 7.09 18.47
C LYS A 59 -21.00 5.73 17.81
N SER A 60 -20.52 5.72 16.57
CA SER A 60 -20.13 4.51 15.88
C SER A 60 -19.19 3.73 16.81
N PRO A 61 -19.42 2.43 17.02
CA PRO A 61 -18.60 1.66 17.95
C PRO A 61 -17.16 1.84 17.53
N ARG A 62 -16.34 2.36 18.47
CA ARG A 62 -14.92 2.65 18.25
C ARG A 62 -14.33 1.47 17.50
N LEU A 63 -13.98 1.70 16.23
CA LEU A 63 -13.46 0.70 15.32
C LEU A 63 -12.36 -0.06 16.09
N ALA A 64 -12.67 -1.28 16.52
CA ALA A 64 -11.72 -2.09 17.24
C ALA A 64 -10.47 -2.14 16.36
N LYS A 65 -9.31 -1.75 16.93
CA LYS A 65 -8.03 -1.75 16.21
C LYS A 65 -7.97 -3.05 15.41
N PRO A 66 -7.84 -3.01 14.07
CA PRO A 66 -7.92 -4.22 13.27
C PRO A 66 -6.89 -5.20 13.81
N VAL A 67 -7.35 -6.36 14.27
CA VAL A 67 -6.48 -7.39 14.80
C VAL A 67 -5.63 -7.89 13.64
N SER A 68 -4.39 -7.40 13.55
CA SER A 68 -3.42 -7.87 12.57
C SER A 68 -2.91 -9.24 13.01
N LEU A 69 -3.70 -10.30 12.77
CA LEU A 69 -3.26 -11.70 12.94
C LEU A 69 -1.95 -11.96 12.15
N ILE A 70 -1.89 -11.37 10.95
CA ILE A 70 -0.70 -11.24 10.09
C ILE A 70 0.46 -10.58 10.87
N GLY A 71 0.21 -9.46 11.54
CA GLY A 71 1.24 -8.71 12.27
C GLY A 71 1.97 -9.54 13.31
N ARG A 72 1.27 -10.41 14.06
CA ARG A 72 1.91 -11.27 15.08
C ARG A 72 2.76 -12.40 14.48
N VAL A 73 2.35 -12.96 13.33
CA VAL A 73 3.16 -13.97 12.62
C VAL A 73 4.42 -13.34 12.03
N PHE A 74 4.31 -12.11 11.51
CA PHE A 74 5.43 -11.42 10.87
C PHE A 74 6.35 -10.68 11.84
N GLN A 75 5.91 -10.38 13.06
CA GLN A 75 6.74 -9.77 14.10
C GLN A 75 7.88 -10.71 14.57
N GLN A 76 7.77 -12.01 14.32
CA GLN A 76 8.85 -12.98 14.56
C GLN A 76 9.87 -13.05 13.40
N GLN A 77 9.54 -12.48 12.24
CA GLN A 77 10.37 -12.47 11.01
C GLN A 77 10.89 -11.08 10.63
N THR A 78 10.64 -10.06 11.46
CA THR A 78 11.08 -8.66 11.28
C THR A 78 12.58 -8.49 11.11
N GLY A 79 13.40 -9.45 11.55
CA GLY A 79 14.86 -9.46 11.34
C GLY A 79 15.32 -9.83 9.92
N MET A 80 14.42 -10.20 9.01
CA MET A 80 14.76 -10.60 7.63
C MET A 80 14.40 -9.55 6.56
N TYR A 81 14.05 -8.34 6.95
CA TYR A 81 13.87 -7.25 6.00
C TYR A 81 15.22 -6.57 5.74
N VAL A 82 15.61 -6.48 4.47
CA VAL A 82 16.80 -5.71 4.08
C VAL A 82 16.48 -4.22 4.22
N ILE A 83 17.17 -3.54 5.14
CA ILE A 83 17.07 -2.09 5.31
C ILE A 83 17.38 -1.42 3.96
N GLY A 84 16.37 -0.81 3.34
CA GLY A 84 16.47 -0.16 2.02
C GLY A 84 15.61 -0.77 0.92
N ALA A 85 15.05 -1.98 1.09
CA ALA A 85 14.17 -2.59 0.09
C ALA A 85 12.76 -1.95 0.13
N GLN A 86 12.47 -1.00 -0.77
CA GLN A 86 11.20 -0.24 -0.71
C GLN A 86 9.94 -1.09 -0.97
N GLU A 87 10.08 -2.27 -1.59
CA GLU A 87 8.98 -3.16 -1.97
C GLU A 87 8.52 -4.09 -0.82
N ARG A 88 7.72 -3.53 0.09
CA ARG A 88 7.22 -4.25 1.28
C ARG A 88 6.24 -5.38 0.94
N VAL A 89 5.46 -5.24 -0.14
CA VAL A 89 4.43 -6.23 -0.54
C VAL A 89 5.09 -7.54 -0.99
N TYR A 90 6.16 -7.45 -1.77
CA TYR A 90 6.95 -8.60 -2.21
C TYR A 90 7.56 -9.37 -1.03
N THR A 91 7.99 -8.66 0.01
CA THR A 91 8.51 -9.27 1.24
C THR A 91 7.42 -10.06 1.97
N ALA A 92 6.22 -9.48 2.12
CA ALA A 92 5.09 -10.18 2.74
C ALA A 92 4.67 -11.41 1.92
N PHE A 93 4.66 -11.30 0.59
CA PHE A 93 4.37 -12.41 -0.31
C PHE A 93 5.38 -13.55 -0.15
N SER A 94 6.67 -13.25 -0.15
CA SER A 94 7.73 -14.28 0.00
C SER A 94 7.65 -14.99 1.36
N TRP A 95 7.27 -14.29 2.43
CA TRP A 95 7.04 -14.92 3.72
C TRP A 95 5.86 -15.89 3.69
N VAL A 96 4.74 -15.52 3.05
CA VAL A 96 3.57 -16.41 2.89
C VAL A 96 3.97 -17.65 2.08
N GLN A 97 4.70 -17.48 0.98
CA GLN A 97 5.19 -18.61 0.18
C GLN A 97 6.13 -19.51 1.01
N THR A 98 7.05 -18.93 1.77
CA THR A 98 7.98 -19.69 2.63
C THR A 98 7.22 -20.49 3.69
N MET A 99 6.21 -19.89 4.33
CA MET A 99 5.36 -20.56 5.31
C MET A 99 4.56 -21.72 4.71
N LEU A 100 4.01 -21.54 3.51
CA LEU A 100 3.31 -22.60 2.78
C LEU A 100 4.23 -23.76 2.42
N SER A 101 5.45 -23.48 1.97
CA SER A 101 6.47 -24.47 1.65
C SER A 101 6.93 -25.23 2.89
N GLN A 102 7.23 -24.55 4.00
CA GLN A 102 7.60 -25.19 5.27
C GLN A 102 6.50 -26.12 5.80
N ARG A 103 5.24 -25.69 5.74
CA ARG A 103 4.09 -26.54 6.10
C ARG A 103 3.86 -27.70 5.13
N SER A 104 4.37 -27.60 3.90
CA SER A 104 4.30 -28.70 2.93
C SER A 104 5.30 -29.81 3.26
N ASP A 105 6.46 -29.47 3.83
CA ASP A 105 7.55 -30.41 4.13
C ASP A 105 7.39 -31.14 5.47
N GLN A 106 6.41 -30.75 6.30
CA GLN A 106 6.11 -31.41 7.57
C GLN A 106 5.44 -32.78 7.37
N GLU A 107 5.70 -33.72 8.30
CA GLU A 107 5.26 -35.13 8.25
C GLU A 107 3.72 -35.30 8.26
N TYR A 108 3.00 -34.36 8.90
CA TYR A 108 1.53 -34.20 8.83
C TYR A 108 1.11 -32.97 8.01
N GLY A 109 1.96 -32.56 7.08
CA GLY A 109 1.76 -31.39 6.24
C GLY A 109 0.68 -31.59 5.19
N TRP A 110 0.32 -30.51 4.49
CA TRP A 110 -0.72 -30.55 3.46
C TRP A 110 -0.35 -31.39 2.22
N LYS A 111 0.89 -31.87 2.09
CA LYS A 111 1.27 -32.91 1.10
C LYS A 111 0.54 -34.25 1.33
N ALA A 112 0.01 -34.49 2.52
CA ALA A 112 -0.87 -35.64 2.80
C ALA A 112 -2.29 -35.46 2.22
N ILE A 113 -2.64 -34.24 1.79
CA ILE A 113 -3.91 -33.90 1.14
C ILE A 113 -3.74 -34.10 -0.37
N ALA A 114 -4.80 -34.52 -1.06
CA ALA A 114 -4.77 -34.86 -2.48
C ALA A 114 -4.07 -33.76 -3.33
N PRO A 115 -3.19 -34.16 -4.30
CA PRO A 115 -2.46 -33.23 -5.18
C PRO A 115 -3.26 -32.05 -5.78
N PRO A 116 -4.54 -32.19 -6.20
CA PRO A 116 -5.29 -31.05 -6.75
C PRO A 116 -5.56 -29.91 -5.76
N THR A 117 -5.71 -30.20 -4.47
CA THR A 117 -6.03 -29.17 -3.45
C THR A 117 -4.83 -28.27 -3.17
N GLY A 118 -3.63 -28.86 -3.17
CA GLY A 118 -2.39 -28.16 -2.98
C GLY A 118 -2.06 -27.13 -4.06
N MET A 119 -2.25 -27.54 -5.32
CA MET A 119 -2.05 -26.66 -6.47
C MET A 119 -3.06 -25.50 -6.50
N ALA A 120 -4.29 -25.73 -6.01
CA ALA A 120 -5.31 -24.69 -5.94
C ALA A 120 -4.92 -23.53 -5.00
N VAL A 121 -4.27 -23.82 -3.88
CA VAL A 121 -3.78 -22.78 -2.94
C VAL A 121 -2.68 -21.94 -3.59
N TRP A 122 -1.72 -22.59 -4.25
CA TRP A 122 -0.65 -21.89 -4.96
C TRP A 122 -1.18 -21.03 -6.10
N ARG A 123 -2.14 -21.56 -6.87
CA ARG A 123 -2.79 -20.83 -7.95
C ARG A 123 -3.52 -19.59 -7.41
N ALA A 124 -4.33 -19.75 -6.36
CA ALA A 124 -5.05 -18.63 -5.76
C ALA A 124 -4.10 -17.54 -5.22
N LEU A 125 -2.96 -17.94 -4.65
CA LEU A 125 -1.94 -17.00 -4.19
C LEU A 125 -1.28 -16.24 -5.35
N SER A 126 -0.92 -16.93 -6.43
CA SER A 126 -0.34 -16.31 -7.62
C SER A 126 -1.34 -15.38 -8.32
N GLU A 127 -2.62 -15.77 -8.43
CA GLU A 127 -3.69 -14.93 -8.99
C GLU A 127 -3.88 -13.64 -8.18
N GLY A 128 -3.81 -13.72 -6.84
CA GLY A 128 -3.86 -12.55 -5.98
C GLY A 128 -2.68 -11.61 -6.18
N PHE A 129 -1.48 -12.16 -6.42
CA PHE A 129 -0.28 -11.37 -6.68
C PHE A 129 -0.30 -10.75 -8.08
N GLU A 130 -0.78 -11.47 -9.09
CA GLU A 130 -0.97 -10.94 -10.44
C GLU A 130 -1.95 -9.76 -10.44
N ALA A 131 -3.06 -9.85 -9.69
CA ALA A 131 -4.00 -8.74 -9.54
C ALA A 131 -3.34 -7.51 -8.90
N PHE A 132 -2.47 -7.71 -7.89
CA PHE A 132 -1.69 -6.61 -7.30
C PHE A 132 -0.75 -5.97 -8.35
N GLU A 133 -0.06 -6.77 -9.14
CA GLU A 133 0.83 -6.28 -10.21
C GLU A 133 0.08 -5.50 -11.29
N GLN A 134 -1.14 -5.89 -11.64
CA GLN A 134 -1.99 -5.13 -12.54
C GLN A 134 -2.36 -3.75 -11.96
N CYS A 135 -2.67 -3.68 -10.66
CA CYS A 135 -2.90 -2.40 -9.99
C CYS A 135 -1.62 -1.54 -9.93
N ARG A 136 -0.46 -2.16 -9.69
CA ARG A 136 0.85 -1.48 -9.70
C ARG A 136 1.16 -0.91 -11.09
N ALA A 137 0.93 -1.68 -12.15
CA ALA A 137 1.13 -1.23 -13.52
C ALA A 137 0.32 0.05 -13.81
N LEU A 138 -0.93 0.14 -13.34
CA LEU A 138 -1.76 1.34 -13.52
C LEU A 138 -1.13 2.59 -12.88
N VAL A 139 -0.45 2.43 -11.74
CA VAL A 139 0.24 3.54 -11.04
C VAL A 139 1.58 3.87 -11.71
N ASP A 140 2.32 2.83 -12.14
CA ASP A 140 3.65 2.97 -12.74
C ASP A 140 3.59 3.51 -14.17
N THR A 141 2.46 3.39 -14.87
CA THR A 141 2.24 3.93 -16.21
C THR A 141 1.27 5.11 -16.19
N PRO A 142 1.70 6.31 -15.75
CA PRO A 142 0.85 7.49 -15.72
C PRO A 142 0.49 7.95 -17.14
N PHE A 143 -0.60 8.72 -17.27
CA PHE A 143 -0.98 9.29 -18.55
C PHE A 143 0.16 10.19 -19.08
N PRO A 144 0.45 10.17 -20.39
CA PRO A 144 1.54 10.95 -20.95
C PRO A 144 1.35 12.46 -20.67
N PHE A 145 2.29 13.04 -19.92
CA PHE A 145 2.24 14.46 -19.53
C PHE A 145 2.00 15.42 -20.71
N PRO A 146 2.66 15.27 -21.89
CA PRO A 146 2.42 16.19 -23.01
C PRO A 146 0.97 16.19 -23.51
N TRP A 147 0.28 15.06 -23.40
CA TRP A 147 -1.13 14.94 -23.80
C TRP A 147 -2.04 15.68 -22.82
N ALA A 148 -1.78 15.56 -21.52
CA ALA A 148 -2.53 16.28 -20.51
C ALA A 148 -2.42 17.81 -20.72
N GLN A 149 -1.21 18.30 -21.01
CA GLN A 149 -0.98 19.72 -21.30
C GLN A 149 -1.69 20.17 -22.58
N ALA A 150 -1.66 19.36 -23.64
CA ALA A 150 -2.36 19.67 -24.88
C ALA A 150 -3.88 19.78 -24.69
N MET A 151 -4.50 18.89 -23.90
CA MET A 151 -5.93 18.97 -23.58
C MET A 151 -6.28 20.28 -22.88
N VAL A 152 -5.53 20.67 -21.86
CA VAL A 152 -5.76 21.94 -21.15
C VAL A 152 -5.63 23.14 -22.08
N ILE A 153 -4.61 23.16 -22.95
CA ILE A 153 -4.44 24.23 -23.95
C ILE A 153 -5.65 24.28 -24.91
N PHE A 154 -6.14 23.14 -25.38
CA PHE A 154 -7.34 23.11 -26.23
C PHE A 154 -8.60 23.59 -25.50
N LEU A 155 -8.79 23.22 -24.24
CA LEU A 155 -9.89 23.74 -23.43
C LEU A 155 -9.81 25.27 -23.23
N LEU A 156 -8.60 25.82 -23.05
CA LEU A 156 -8.39 27.27 -22.95
C LEU A 156 -8.74 27.98 -24.27
N ILE A 157 -8.27 27.47 -25.41
CA ILE A 157 -8.60 28.04 -26.72
C ILE A 157 -10.11 27.94 -26.97
N TYR A 158 -10.72 26.82 -26.62
CA TYR A 158 -12.17 26.61 -26.74
C TYR A 158 -12.95 27.61 -25.88
N THR A 159 -12.54 27.82 -24.62
CA THR A 159 -13.18 28.78 -23.71
C THR A 159 -13.13 30.22 -24.25
N LEU A 160 -12.06 30.59 -24.96
CA LEU A 160 -11.93 31.92 -25.57
C LEU A 160 -12.68 32.06 -26.90
N THR A 161 -12.79 30.98 -27.68
CA THR A 161 -13.39 31.00 -29.03
C THR A 161 -14.89 30.72 -29.03
N SER A 162 -15.38 29.93 -28.08
CA SER A 162 -16.81 29.61 -27.89
C SER A 162 -17.72 30.84 -27.80
N PRO A 163 -17.45 31.87 -26.97
CA PRO A 163 -18.32 33.04 -26.88
C PRO A 163 -18.37 33.85 -28.19
N ILE A 164 -17.26 33.93 -28.93
CA ILE A 164 -17.19 34.61 -30.23
C ILE A 164 -18.10 33.90 -31.23
N LEU A 165 -18.09 32.57 -31.23
CA LEU A 165 -18.94 31.77 -32.08
C LEU A 165 -20.42 31.92 -31.70
N MET A 166 -20.76 31.88 -30.40
CA MET A 166 -22.15 31.97 -29.95
C MET A 166 -22.80 33.31 -30.32
N VAL A 167 -22.09 34.43 -30.22
CA VAL A 167 -22.59 35.76 -30.65
C VAL A 167 -22.82 35.83 -32.16
N ALA A 168 -22.04 35.11 -32.96
CA ALA A 168 -22.19 35.11 -34.42
C ALA A 168 -23.41 34.31 -34.91
N TRP A 169 -23.86 33.31 -34.15
CA TRP A 169 -24.91 32.38 -34.59
C TRP A 169 -26.24 32.51 -33.84
N VAL A 170 -26.26 33.12 -32.65
CA VAL A 170 -27.45 33.24 -31.81
C VAL A 170 -27.88 34.70 -31.68
N GLU A 171 -29.07 35.03 -32.18
CA GLU A 171 -29.60 36.41 -32.15
C GLU A 171 -29.92 36.90 -30.73
N SER A 172 -30.38 35.99 -29.86
CA SER A 172 -30.71 36.33 -28.47
C SER A 172 -29.48 36.28 -27.57
N VAL A 173 -29.05 37.44 -27.09
CA VAL A 173 -27.87 37.59 -26.21
C VAL A 173 -27.97 36.72 -24.96
N TRP A 174 -29.12 36.70 -24.30
CA TRP A 174 -29.31 35.91 -23.07
C TRP A 174 -29.26 34.41 -23.33
N LEU A 175 -29.79 33.95 -24.48
CA LEU A 175 -29.70 32.55 -24.88
C LEU A 175 -28.26 32.16 -25.24
N ALA A 176 -27.54 33.03 -25.95
CA ALA A 176 -26.14 32.83 -26.33
C ALA A 176 -25.26 32.66 -25.08
N VAL A 177 -25.41 33.53 -24.08
CA VAL A 177 -24.66 33.45 -22.81
C VAL A 177 -24.98 32.16 -22.05
N ALA A 178 -26.25 31.77 -21.96
CA ALA A 178 -26.64 30.55 -21.26
C ALA A 178 -26.08 29.28 -21.93
N LEU A 179 -26.15 29.22 -23.27
CA LEU A 179 -25.62 28.09 -24.04
C LEU A 179 -24.10 28.02 -24.00
N ASP A 180 -23.41 29.16 -24.11
CA ASP A 180 -21.95 29.24 -24.02
C ASP A 180 -21.46 28.76 -22.65
N PHE A 181 -22.06 29.29 -21.57
CA PHE A 181 -21.74 28.89 -20.20
C PHE A 181 -21.94 27.40 -19.99
N LEU A 182 -23.08 26.84 -20.43
CA LEU A 182 -23.35 25.41 -20.31
C LEU A 182 -22.33 24.58 -21.09
N SER A 183 -21.97 25.00 -22.30
CA SER A 183 -21.01 24.29 -23.14
C SER A 183 -19.61 24.27 -22.50
N VAL A 184 -19.09 25.44 -22.13
CA VAL A 184 -17.78 25.58 -21.48
C VAL A 184 -17.71 24.80 -20.17
N VAL A 185 -18.71 24.94 -19.30
CA VAL A 185 -18.76 24.21 -18.02
C VAL A 185 -18.78 22.70 -18.25
N THR A 186 -19.51 22.21 -19.26
CA THR A 186 -19.57 20.77 -19.55
C THR A 186 -18.20 20.21 -19.93
N PHE A 187 -17.46 20.89 -20.81
CA PHE A 187 -16.13 20.42 -21.23
C PHE A 187 -15.09 20.50 -20.10
N TRP A 188 -15.11 21.57 -19.29
CA TRP A 188 -14.24 21.67 -18.12
C TRP A 188 -14.55 20.61 -17.08
N THR A 189 -15.83 20.37 -16.80
CA THR A 189 -16.26 19.31 -15.86
C THR A 189 -15.81 17.94 -16.35
N LEU A 190 -15.95 17.66 -17.66
CA LEU A 190 -15.51 16.40 -18.24
C LEU A 190 -13.99 16.21 -18.11
N ASN A 191 -13.20 17.27 -18.30
CA ASN A 191 -11.76 17.23 -18.11
C ASN A 191 -11.36 16.94 -16.65
N GLU A 192 -12.01 17.59 -15.68
CA GLU A 192 -11.74 17.33 -14.26
C GLU A 192 -12.14 15.91 -13.85
N VAL A 193 -13.28 15.40 -14.32
CA VAL A 193 -13.69 14.01 -14.08
C VAL A 193 -12.70 13.02 -14.68
N ALA A 194 -12.20 13.28 -15.90
CA ALA A 194 -11.17 12.44 -16.52
C ALA A 194 -9.87 12.44 -15.70
N ARG A 195 -9.48 13.60 -15.14
CA ARG A 195 -8.30 13.71 -14.28
C ARG A 195 -8.46 12.92 -12.98
N ASP A 196 -9.63 12.97 -12.36
CA ASP A 196 -9.91 12.19 -11.14
C ASP A 196 -9.87 10.68 -11.43
N LEU A 197 -10.40 10.25 -12.58
CA LEU A 197 -10.39 8.83 -12.99
C LEU A 197 -9.00 8.29 -13.36
N GLU A 198 -8.04 9.15 -13.68
CA GLU A 198 -6.65 8.74 -13.95
C GLU A 198 -5.97 8.18 -12.70
N SER A 199 -6.35 8.64 -11.50
CA SER A 199 -5.72 8.28 -10.23
C SER A 199 -6.71 7.64 -9.26
N PRO A 200 -7.13 6.38 -9.49
CA PRO A 200 -8.23 5.75 -8.78
C PRO A 200 -7.95 5.45 -7.29
N PHE A 201 -6.73 5.64 -6.81
CA PHE A 201 -6.32 5.27 -5.45
C PHE A 201 -6.01 6.47 -4.53
N ILE A 202 -6.06 7.71 -5.05
CA ILE A 202 -5.47 8.87 -4.35
C ILE A 202 -6.54 9.90 -3.94
N PHE A 203 -7.60 10.09 -4.73
CA PHE A 203 -8.51 11.24 -4.61
C PHE A 203 -9.90 10.86 -4.07
N PRO A 204 -10.15 11.00 -2.75
CA PRO A 204 -11.50 10.85 -2.21
C PRO A 204 -12.43 11.99 -2.68
N PRO A 205 -13.74 11.76 -2.86
CA PRO A 205 -14.50 10.56 -2.47
C PRO A 205 -14.67 9.48 -3.55
N ASN A 206 -14.15 9.72 -4.76
CA ASN A 206 -14.34 8.83 -5.92
C ASN A 206 -13.20 7.80 -6.07
N ASP A 207 -12.33 7.71 -5.08
CA ASP A 207 -11.26 6.71 -5.01
C ASP A 207 -11.82 5.32 -4.65
N LEU A 208 -11.02 4.29 -4.96
CA LEU A 208 -11.29 2.95 -4.48
C LEU A 208 -11.15 2.94 -2.95
N PRO A 209 -12.14 2.42 -2.20
CA PRO A 209 -12.11 2.40 -0.74
C PRO A 209 -11.20 1.28 -0.22
N LEU A 210 -9.89 1.37 -0.51
CA LEU A 210 -8.87 0.38 -0.15
C LEU A 210 -8.90 -0.01 1.34
N PRO A 211 -9.03 0.93 2.31
CA PRO A 211 -9.11 0.56 3.73
C PRO A 211 -10.34 -0.29 4.06
N ARG A 212 -11.48 -0.02 3.43
CA ARG A 212 -12.71 -0.79 3.61
C ARG A 212 -12.59 -2.17 2.99
N MET A 213 -11.98 -2.27 1.81
CA MET A 213 -11.70 -3.55 1.16
C MET A 213 -10.78 -4.43 2.01
N GLN A 214 -9.71 -3.85 2.57
CA GLN A 214 -8.82 -4.57 3.49
C GLN A 214 -9.54 -5.01 4.77
N HIS A 215 -10.39 -4.15 5.34
CA HIS A 215 -11.18 -4.52 6.51
C HIS A 215 -12.10 -5.71 6.21
N ASN A 216 -12.86 -5.65 5.11
CA ASN A 216 -13.73 -6.74 4.69
C ASN A 216 -12.96 -8.04 4.41
N PHE A 217 -11.74 -7.94 3.86
CA PHE A 217 -10.85 -9.08 3.67
C PHE A 217 -10.46 -9.73 5.01
N ASN A 218 -10.04 -8.91 5.98
CA ASN A 218 -9.68 -9.39 7.32
C ASN A 218 -10.86 -10.07 8.03
N GLU A 219 -12.08 -9.51 7.92
CA GLU A 219 -13.29 -10.10 8.49
C GLU A 219 -13.60 -11.48 7.89
N ARG A 220 -13.42 -11.65 6.57
CA ARG A 220 -13.60 -12.95 5.89
C ARG A 220 -12.56 -13.98 6.32
N LEU A 221 -11.33 -13.55 6.58
CA LEU A 221 -10.28 -14.43 7.13
C LEU A 221 -10.63 -14.86 8.56
N LEU A 222 -11.13 -13.94 9.39
CA LEU A 222 -11.56 -14.24 10.76
C LEU A 222 -12.73 -15.23 10.77
N SER A 223 -13.76 -14.99 9.95
CA SER A 223 -14.92 -15.88 9.88
C SER A 223 -14.54 -17.29 9.44
N SER A 224 -13.70 -17.42 8.39
CA SER A 224 -13.25 -18.73 7.91
C SER A 224 -12.35 -19.46 8.90
N ALA A 225 -11.46 -18.74 9.61
CA ALA A 225 -10.64 -19.32 10.66
C ALA A 225 -11.47 -19.81 11.86
N SER A 226 -12.50 -19.05 12.26
CA SER A 226 -13.38 -19.42 13.38
C SER A 226 -14.18 -20.70 13.10
N ALA A 227 -14.72 -20.85 11.89
CA ALA A 227 -15.45 -22.05 11.47
C ALA A 227 -14.53 -23.30 11.45
N ALA A 228 -13.31 -23.16 10.92
CA ALA A 228 -12.34 -24.25 10.90
C ALA A 228 -11.91 -24.68 12.32
N PHE A 229 -11.80 -23.72 13.25
CA PHE A 229 -11.50 -24.00 14.65
C PHE A 229 -12.62 -24.79 15.32
N GLU A 230 -13.88 -24.40 15.10
CA GLU A 230 -15.04 -25.08 15.65
C GLU A 230 -15.13 -26.54 15.18
N GLU A 231 -14.92 -26.80 13.89
CA GLU A 231 -14.83 -28.17 13.36
C GLU A 231 -13.72 -28.99 14.03
N ALA A 232 -12.55 -28.39 14.25
CA ALA A 232 -11.42 -29.07 14.88
C ALA A 232 -11.72 -29.42 16.35
N VAL A 233 -12.37 -28.51 17.09
CA VAL A 233 -12.79 -28.74 18.48
C VAL A 233 -13.82 -29.87 18.57
N LEU A 234 -14.83 -29.86 17.69
CA LEU A 234 -15.84 -30.92 17.65
C LEU A 234 -15.23 -32.29 17.34
N ARG A 235 -14.27 -32.38 16.41
CA ARG A 235 -13.56 -33.63 16.11
C ARG A 235 -12.76 -34.13 17.32
N TYR A 236 -12.12 -33.22 18.06
CA TYR A 236 -11.36 -33.58 19.25
C TYR A 236 -12.26 -34.09 20.39
N SER A 237 -13.41 -33.45 20.63
CA SER A 237 -14.37 -33.88 21.66
C SER A 237 -15.06 -35.22 21.37
N SER A 238 -15.00 -35.70 20.13
CA SER A 238 -15.62 -36.96 19.69
C SER A 238 -14.70 -38.19 19.74
N ARG A 239 -13.43 -38.00 20.12
CA ARG A 239 -12.43 -39.07 20.34
C ARG A 239 -12.17 -39.26 21.83
#